data_AF-A0A1J3I3Z8-F1
#
_entry.id   AF-A0A1J3I3Z8-F1
#
_cell.length_a   1.000
_cell.length_b   1.000
_cell.length_c   1.000
_cell.angle_alpha   90.00
_cell.angle_beta   90.00
_cell.angle_gamma   90.00
#
_symmetry.space_group_name_H-M   'P 1'
#
loop_
_entity.id
_entity.type
_entity.pdbx_description
1 polymer ?
#
loop_
_entity_poly.entity_id
_entity_poly.type
_entity_poly.pdbx_seq_one_letter_code
_entity_poly.pdbx_strand_id
1 'polypeptide(L)'
;SSVKGPGHIDSRVESLLKDLESKLYDMSDEEFKSNVTALINMKLEKHKNLNEESLFYWREIQNGTLKFNRRDAEVAALRELKKEELIDFFDQYIKVDAPKKRSLSIRVYGSQHLKE
;
A
#
# COMPACT_ATOMS: atom_id res chain seq x y z
N SER A 1 30.37 10.31 -4.41
CA SER A 1 29.35 9.80 -3.46
C SER A 1 27.98 10.16 -4.03
N SER A 2 27.18 9.20 -4.47
CA SER A 2 25.85 9.41 -5.10
C SER A 2 24.71 9.52 -4.08
N VAL A 3 25.06 9.59 -2.79
CA VAL A 3 24.09 9.62 -1.69
C VAL A 3 23.27 10.89 -1.79
N LYS A 4 21.94 10.71 -1.80
CA LYS A 4 20.97 11.79 -1.89
C LYS A 4 20.46 12.10 -0.49
N GLY A 5 20.32 13.38 -0.19
CA GLY A 5 19.74 13.82 1.06
C GLY A 5 18.24 13.53 1.13
N PRO A 6 17.64 13.51 2.34
CA PRO A 6 16.24 13.17 2.53
C PRO A 6 15.27 14.07 1.72
N GLY A 7 15.59 15.36 1.54
CA GLY A 7 14.76 16.27 0.74
C GLY A 7 14.68 15.88 -0.75
N HIS A 8 15.76 15.34 -1.31
CA HIS A 8 15.75 14.82 -2.68
C HIS A 8 14.96 13.51 -2.80
N ILE A 9 14.99 12.67 -1.76
CA ILE A 9 14.21 11.43 -1.74
C ILE A 9 12.72 11.76 -1.68
N ASP A 10 12.31 12.72 -0.84
CA ASP A 10 10.91 13.13 -0.73
C ASP A 10 10.36 13.66 -2.08
N SER A 11 11.13 14.47 -2.81
CA SER A 11 10.69 14.95 -4.14
C SER A 11 10.59 13.82 -5.17
N ARG A 12 11.43 12.78 -5.08
CA ARG A 12 11.32 11.57 -5.90
C ARG A 12 10.07 10.75 -5.55
N VAL A 13 9.68 10.70 -4.29
CA VAL A 13 8.42 10.06 -3.86
C VAL A 13 7.22 10.82 -4.43
N GLU A 14 7.22 12.16 -4.38
CA GLU A 14 6.15 12.95 -5.01
C GLU A 14 6.07 12.76 -6.52
N SER A 15 7.23 12.67 -7.20
CA SER A 15 7.28 12.34 -8.63
C SER A 15 6.68 10.97 -8.92
N LEU A 16 7.02 9.97 -8.11
CA LEU A 16 6.48 8.61 -8.25
C LEU A 16 4.96 8.58 -8.06
N LEU A 17 4.42 9.38 -7.14
CA LEU A 17 2.98 9.48 -6.95
C LEU A 17 2.27 10.07 -8.19
N LYS A 18 2.90 11.01 -8.89
CA LYS A 18 2.36 11.53 -10.17
C LYS A 18 2.43 10.50 -11.28
N ASP A 19 3.51 9.73 -11.36
CA ASP A 19 3.63 8.62 -12.33
C ASP A 19 2.58 7.53 -12.04
N LEU A 20 2.34 7.24 -10.75
CA LEU A 20 1.33 6.29 -10.30
C LEU A 20 -0.09 6.78 -10.62
N GLU A 21 -0.37 8.07 -10.48
CA GLU A 21 -1.64 8.68 -10.85
C GLU A 21 -1.99 8.37 -12.31
N SER A 22 -1.10 8.73 -13.24
CA SER A 22 -1.30 8.43 -14.67
C SER A 22 -1.50 6.94 -14.91
N LYS A 23 -0.68 6.10 -14.26
CA LYS A 23 -0.81 4.64 -14.39
C LYS A 23 -2.17 4.13 -13.90
N LEU A 24 -2.72 4.67 -12.82
CA LEU A 24 -4.02 4.26 -12.29
C LEU A 24 -5.19 4.66 -13.21
N TYR A 25 -5.13 5.87 -13.77
CA TYR A 25 -6.16 6.32 -14.70
C TYR A 25 -6.13 5.53 -16.01
N ASP A 26 -4.94 5.32 -16.56
CA ASP A 26 -4.73 4.65 -17.86
C ASP A 26 -4.82 3.11 -17.77
N MET A 27 -4.84 2.54 -16.56
CA MET A 27 -4.96 1.08 -16.34
C MET A 27 -6.21 0.51 -17.01
N SER A 28 -6.09 -0.58 -17.75
CA SER A 28 -7.29 -1.23 -18.32
C SER A 28 -8.06 -2.04 -17.26
N ASP A 29 -9.33 -2.33 -17.51
CA ASP A 29 -10.12 -3.18 -16.62
C ASP A 29 -9.55 -4.60 -16.50
N GLU A 30 -8.93 -5.10 -17.56
CA GLU A 30 -8.23 -6.39 -17.56
C GLU A 30 -6.99 -6.36 -16.66
N GLU A 31 -6.16 -5.30 -16.74
CA GLU A 31 -5.00 -5.14 -15.87
C GLU A 31 -5.45 -5.00 -14.40
N PHE A 32 -6.49 -4.21 -14.14
CA PHE A 32 -7.08 -4.08 -12.80
C PHE A 32 -7.55 -5.44 -12.26
N LYS A 33 -8.37 -6.18 -13.02
CA LYS A 33 -8.85 -7.51 -12.61
C LYS A 33 -7.70 -8.50 -12.40
N SER A 34 -6.66 -8.43 -13.22
CA SER A 34 -5.45 -9.25 -13.06
C SER A 34 -4.74 -8.95 -11.74
N ASN A 35 -4.54 -7.67 -11.41
CA ASN A 35 -3.95 -7.24 -10.14
C ASN A 35 -4.79 -7.66 -8.93
N VAL A 36 -6.12 -7.50 -8.99
CA VAL A 36 -7.04 -7.96 -7.93
C VAL A 36 -6.96 -9.48 -7.75
N THR A 37 -6.94 -10.23 -8.85
CA THR A 37 -6.81 -11.70 -8.82
C THR A 37 -5.48 -12.14 -8.20
N ALA A 38 -4.37 -11.47 -8.58
CA ALA A 38 -3.06 -11.72 -7.99
C ALA A 38 -3.08 -11.50 -6.47
N LEU A 39 -3.69 -10.40 -6.00
CA LEU A 39 -3.80 -10.10 -4.57
C LEU A 39 -4.68 -11.12 -3.83
N ILE A 40 -5.79 -11.57 -4.43
CA ILE A 40 -6.65 -12.63 -3.87
C ILE A 40 -5.84 -13.92 -3.71
N ASN A 41 -5.08 -14.32 -4.72
CA ASN A 41 -4.26 -15.53 -4.68
C ASN A 41 -3.19 -15.45 -3.59
N MET A 42 -2.52 -14.30 -3.45
CA MET A 42 -1.56 -14.06 -2.37
C MET A 42 -2.21 -14.17 -0.98
N LYS A 43 -3.42 -13.63 -0.80
CA LYS A 43 -4.14 -13.72 0.48
C LYS A 43 -4.59 -15.14 0.81
N LEU A 44 -4.97 -15.93 -0.20
CA LEU A 44 -5.44 -17.31 -0.03
C LEU A 44 -4.30 -18.32 0.15
N GLU A 45 -3.05 -17.93 -0.05
CA GLU A 45 -1.89 -18.81 0.16
C GLU A 45 -1.92 -19.42 1.57
N LYS A 46 -1.92 -20.76 1.64
CA LYS A 46 -1.95 -21.48 2.92
C LYS A 46 -0.66 -21.24 3.70
N HIS A 47 -0.77 -21.23 5.02
CA HIS A 47 0.41 -21.20 5.88
C HIS A 47 1.29 -22.42 5.60
N LYS A 48 2.60 -22.19 5.47
CA LYS A 48 3.58 -23.25 5.14
C LYS A 48 3.96 -24.07 6.36
N ASN A 49 3.73 -23.53 7.55
CA ASN A 49 4.07 -24.14 8.83
C ASN A 49 3.22 -23.55 9.97
N LEU A 50 3.26 -24.21 11.12
CA LEU A 50 2.50 -23.81 12.32
C LEU A 50 2.90 -22.43 12.85
N ASN A 51 4.15 -22.01 12.67
CA ASN A 51 4.61 -20.71 13.15
C ASN A 51 3.95 -19.57 12.36
N GLU A 52 3.83 -19.68 11.04
CA GLU A 52 3.12 -18.70 10.22
C GLU A 52 1.64 -18.58 10.59
N GLU A 53 0.98 -19.71 10.82
CA GLU A 53 -0.42 -19.75 11.25
C GLU A 53 -0.59 -19.14 12.65
N SER A 54 0.29 -19.51 13.59
CA SER A 54 0.27 -18.97 14.95
C SER A 54 0.48 -17.47 14.97
N LEU A 55 1.45 -16.96 14.19
CA LEU A 55 1.69 -15.52 14.07
C LEU A 55 0.50 -14.77 13.43
N PHE A 56 -0.20 -15.40 12.48
CA PHE A 56 -1.39 -14.80 11.88
C PHE A 56 -2.49 -14.57 12.92
N TYR A 57 -2.86 -15.59 13.70
CA TYR A 57 -3.88 -15.46 14.74
C TYR A 57 -3.41 -14.63 15.93
N TRP A 58 -2.13 -14.72 16.30
CA TRP A 58 -1.59 -13.93 17.41
C TRP A 58 -1.68 -12.43 17.14
N ARG A 59 -1.52 -11.99 15.88
CA ARG A 59 -1.74 -10.58 15.51
C ARG A 59 -3.17 -10.11 15.77
N GLU A 60 -4.17 -10.95 15.53
CA GLU A 60 -5.58 -10.60 15.83
C GLU A 60 -5.81 -10.41 17.33
N ILE A 61 -5.14 -11.21 18.16
CA ILE A 61 -5.20 -11.12 19.63
C ILE A 61 -4.47 -9.86 20.10
N GLN A 62 -3.22 -9.67 19.66
CA GLN A 62 -2.37 -8.54 20.07
C GLN A 62 -2.98 -7.19 19.65
N ASN A 63 -3.58 -7.12 18.46
CA ASN A 63 -4.24 -5.91 17.98
C ASN A 63 -5.66 -5.73 18.54
N GLY A 64 -6.22 -6.74 19.22
CA GLY A 64 -7.56 -6.72 19.79
C GLY A 64 -8.70 -6.77 18.76
N THR A 65 -8.41 -7.02 17.48
CA THR A 65 -9.41 -7.07 16.42
C THR A 65 -10.21 -8.37 16.43
N LEU A 66 -9.60 -9.47 16.92
CA LEU A 66 -10.22 -10.80 17.06
C LEU A 66 -10.90 -11.31 15.77
N LYS A 67 -10.47 -10.84 14.60
CA LYS A 67 -11.08 -11.17 13.30
C LYS A 67 -10.35 -12.36 12.69
N PHE A 68 -10.55 -13.55 13.25
CA PHE A 68 -9.85 -14.75 12.82
C PHE A 68 -10.21 -15.19 11.38
N ASN A 69 -11.38 -14.79 10.86
CA ASN A 69 -11.79 -14.98 9.46
C ASN A 69 -11.37 -13.83 8.53
N ARG A 70 -10.39 -13.00 8.91
CA ARG A 70 -9.96 -11.81 8.16
C ARG A 70 -9.67 -12.11 6.70
N ARG A 71 -8.98 -13.22 6.42
CA ARG A 71 -8.62 -13.63 5.07
C ARG A 71 -9.84 -13.76 4.16
N ASP A 72 -10.85 -14.49 4.61
CA ASP A 72 -12.08 -14.73 3.84
C ASP A 72 -12.85 -13.41 3.65
N ALA A 73 -12.93 -12.60 4.70
CA ALA A 73 -13.62 -11.32 4.65
C ALA A 73 -12.93 -10.32 3.68
N GLU A 74 -11.60 -10.26 3.69
CA GLU A 74 -10.84 -9.40 2.77
C GLU A 74 -10.92 -9.90 1.32
N VAL A 75 -10.89 -11.22 1.10
CA VAL A 75 -11.08 -11.80 -0.24
C VAL A 75 -12.49 -11.52 -0.77
N ALA A 76 -13.51 -11.63 0.07
CA ALA A 76 -14.87 -11.27 -0.31
C ALA A 76 -14.98 -9.80 -0.71
N ALA A 77 -14.37 -8.89 0.06
CA ALA A 77 -14.34 -7.47 -0.29
C ALA A 77 -13.59 -7.19 -1.60
N LEU A 78 -12.45 -7.87 -1.82
CA LEU A 78 -11.67 -7.70 -3.06
C LEU A 78 -12.41 -8.17 -4.32
N ARG A 79 -13.31 -9.16 -4.20
CA ARG A 79 -14.10 -9.64 -5.34
C ARG A 79 -15.15 -8.62 -5.80
N GLU A 80 -15.63 -7.78 -4.89
CA GLU A 80 -16.61 -6.74 -5.17
C GLU A 80 -15.98 -5.38 -5.49
N LEU A 81 -14.66 -5.24 -5.30
CA LEU A 81 -13.93 -3.98 -5.49
C LEU A 81 -13.99 -3.52 -6.95
N LYS A 82 -14.36 -2.26 -7.15
CA LYS A 82 -14.39 -1.62 -8.47
C LYS A 82 -13.18 -0.74 -8.70
N LYS A 83 -12.81 -0.55 -9.97
CA LYS A 83 -11.67 0.30 -10.36
C LYS A 83 -11.91 1.75 -9.95
N GLU A 84 -13.15 2.22 -10.09
CA GLU A 84 -13.55 3.59 -9.72
C GLU A 84 -13.35 3.83 -8.22
N GLU A 85 -13.68 2.85 -7.36
CA GLU A 85 -13.49 2.97 -5.91
C GLU A 85 -12.00 3.09 -5.53
N LEU A 86 -11.12 2.39 -6.26
CA LEU A 86 -9.67 2.51 -6.09
C LEU A 86 -9.17 3.90 -6.50
N ILE A 87 -9.66 4.42 -7.63
CA ILE A 87 -9.32 5.76 -8.12
C ILE A 87 -9.81 6.82 -7.12
N ASP A 88 -11.07 6.75 -6.69
CA ASP A 88 -11.65 7.68 -5.73
C ASP A 88 -10.86 7.68 -4.41
N PHE A 89 -10.44 6.49 -3.95
CA PHE A 89 -9.59 6.36 -2.77
C PHE A 89 -8.22 7.04 -2.97
N PHE A 90 -7.59 6.82 -4.12
CA PHE A 90 -6.31 7.43 -4.45
C PHE A 90 -6.42 8.96 -4.51
N ASP A 91 -7.43 9.48 -5.21
CA ASP A 91 -7.66 10.92 -5.40
C ASP A 91 -8.01 11.62 -4.09
N GLN A 92 -8.73 10.94 -3.19
CA GLN A 92 -9.16 11.52 -1.94
C GLN A 92 -8.04 11.55 -0.88
N TYR A 93 -7.16 10.54 -0.84
CA TYR A 93 -6.23 10.34 0.29
C TYR A 93 -4.74 10.28 -0.06
N ILE A 94 -4.36 9.93 -1.29
CA ILE A 94 -2.97 9.59 -1.64
C ILE A 94 -2.33 10.58 -2.62
N LYS A 95 -3.08 11.01 -3.64
CA LYS A 95 -2.63 11.93 -4.69
C LYS A 95 -1.88 13.14 -4.11
N VAL A 96 -0.91 13.70 -4.84
CA VAL A 96 0.01 14.73 -4.29
C VAL A 96 -0.74 15.88 -3.61
N ASP A 97 -1.81 16.34 -4.25
CA ASP A 97 -2.74 17.41 -3.85
C ASP A 97 -4.09 16.88 -3.34
N ALA A 98 -4.16 15.62 -2.89
CA ALA A 98 -5.39 15.01 -2.37
C ALA A 98 -5.96 15.79 -1.17
N PRO A 99 -7.28 16.05 -1.14
CA PRO A 99 -7.90 16.94 -0.16
C PRO A 99 -7.82 16.41 1.29
N LYS A 100 -7.70 15.09 1.48
CA LYS A 100 -7.58 14.46 2.79
C LYS A 100 -6.22 13.80 3.01
N LYS A 101 -5.22 14.15 2.22
CA LYS A 101 -3.87 13.61 2.36
C LYS A 101 -3.30 13.90 3.74
N ARG A 102 -2.76 12.87 4.37
CA ARG A 102 -1.99 12.97 5.62
C ARG A 102 -0.62 12.36 5.37
N SER A 103 0.43 13.17 5.47
CA SER A 103 1.80 12.73 5.24
C SER A 103 2.65 12.98 6.48
N LEU A 104 3.52 12.03 6.79
CA LEU A 104 4.57 12.13 7.81
C LEU A 104 5.87 11.67 7.17
N SER A 105 6.87 12.55 7.12
CA SER A 105 8.22 12.22 6.66
C SER A 105 9.19 12.28 7.84
N ILE A 106 9.91 11.18 8.07
CA ILE A 106 10.98 11.11 9.08
C ILE A 106 12.30 11.12 8.31
N ARG A 107 13.03 12.23 8.43
CA ARG A 107 14.27 12.47 7.68
C ARG A 107 15.48 12.23 8.58
N VAL A 108 16.29 11.24 8.21
CA VAL A 108 17.56 10.94 8.91
C VAL A 108 18.72 11.42 8.04
N TYR A 109 19.52 12.33 8.59
CA TYR A 109 20.60 12.98 7.87
C TYR A 109 21.93 12.27 8.16
N GLY A 110 22.56 11.76 7.10
CA GLY A 110 23.93 11.27 7.17
C GLY A 110 24.93 12.42 7.33
N SER A 111 26.14 12.11 7.78
CA SER A 111 27.21 13.11 8.02
C SER A 111 27.52 14.01 6.83
N GLN A 112 27.28 13.54 5.59
CA GLN A 112 27.48 14.30 4.35
C GLN A 112 26.35 15.29 4.03
N HIS A 113 25.22 15.22 4.75
CA HIS A 113 24.01 16.03 4.53
C HIS A 113 23.64 16.89 5.76
N LEU A 114 24.56 17.12 6.70
CA LEU A 114 24.31 17.90 7.92
C LEU A 114 23.94 19.38 7.69
N LYS A 115 24.15 19.90 6.48
CA LYS A 115 23.85 21.29 6.09
C LYS A 115 22.52 21.45 5.34
N GLU A 116 21.83 20.35 5.05
CA GLU A 116 20.43 20.36 4.60
C GLU A 116 19.48 20.41 5.81
#